data_AF-A0A2R6DHW2-F1
#
_entry.id   AF-A0A2R6DHW2-F1
#
_cell.length_a   1.000
_cell.length_b   1.000
_cell.length_c   1.000
_cell.angle_alpha   90.00
_cell.angle_beta   90.00
_cell.angle_gamma   90.00
#
_symmetry.space_group_name_H-M   'P 1'
#
loop_
_entity.id
_entity.type
_entity.pdbx_description
1 polymer ?
#
loop_
_entity_poly.entity_id
_entity_poly.type
_entity_poly.pdbx_seq_one_letter_code
_entity_poly.pdbx_strand_id
1 'polypeptide(L)'
;MLTCTVPEYRDIPTPRGFEIEDGEWRCDPEIYRSFLERVAGGTPPFGCGGDCYVVGTRIEGLIERHKANGEWTDELPDRYPDVESRDEIEALAVFLRACESDHGPSEETALWAGTQQP
;
A
#
# COMPACT_ATOMS: atom_id res chain seq x y z
N MET A 1 1.29 13.07 -5.24
CA MET A 1 1.45 11.90 -6.13
C MET A 1 2.80 11.28 -5.87
N LEU A 2 2.81 10.01 -5.45
CA LEU A 2 3.98 9.18 -5.23
C LEU A 2 4.29 8.42 -6.52
N THR A 3 5.57 8.13 -6.77
CA THR A 3 6.04 7.54 -8.02
C THR A 3 7.00 6.40 -7.73
N CYS A 4 6.73 5.20 -8.28
CA CYS A 4 7.51 3.98 -8.08
C CYS A 4 7.53 3.14 -9.36
N THR A 5 8.48 2.22 -9.49
CA THR A 5 8.65 1.35 -10.65
C THR A 5 7.43 0.43 -10.81
N VAL A 6 6.91 0.30 -12.03
CA VAL A 6 5.84 -0.66 -12.33
C VAL A 6 6.40 -2.09 -12.17
N PRO A 7 5.80 -2.97 -11.35
CA PRO A 7 6.24 -4.35 -11.26
C PRO A 7 6.07 -5.08 -12.61
N GLU A 8 7.11 -5.78 -13.09
CA GLU A 8 7.15 -6.44 -14.42
C GLU A 8 6.05 -7.50 -14.68
N TYR A 9 5.28 -7.90 -13.67
CA TYR A 9 4.45 -9.12 -13.70
C TYR A 9 2.94 -8.91 -13.65
N ARG A 10 2.40 -7.72 -13.87
CA ARG A 10 0.98 -7.49 -13.55
C ARG A 10 0.16 -6.70 -14.57
N ASP A 11 -0.84 -7.39 -15.11
CA ASP A 11 -2.11 -6.83 -15.58
C ASP A 11 -2.97 -6.38 -14.37
N ILE A 12 -2.46 -5.47 -13.52
CA ILE A 12 -3.32 -4.83 -12.50
C ILE A 12 -4.23 -3.84 -13.24
N PRO A 13 -5.56 -3.96 -13.15
CA PRO A 13 -6.44 -2.88 -13.60
C PRO A 13 -6.04 -1.62 -12.84
N THR A 14 -5.72 -0.54 -13.55
CA THR A 14 -5.28 0.73 -12.94
C THR A 14 -6.48 1.36 -12.23
N PRO A 15 -6.57 1.26 -10.90
CA PRO A 15 -7.75 1.73 -10.18
C PRO A 15 -7.73 3.26 -10.08
N ARG A 16 -8.85 3.87 -9.67
CA ARG A 16 -8.95 5.31 -9.44
C ARG A 16 -7.82 5.79 -8.52
N GLY A 17 -7.06 6.80 -8.93
CA GLY A 17 -5.94 7.32 -8.14
C GLY A 17 -4.60 6.66 -8.42
N PHE A 18 -4.56 5.69 -9.33
CA PHE A 18 -3.34 5.18 -9.94
C PHE A 18 -3.24 5.57 -11.40
N GLU A 19 -2.02 5.85 -11.85
CA GLU A 19 -1.71 6.16 -13.25
C GLU A 19 -0.38 5.51 -13.62
N ILE A 20 -0.20 5.11 -14.87
CA ILE A 20 1.10 4.70 -15.40
C ILE A 20 1.50 5.73 -16.45
N GLU A 21 2.58 6.46 -16.19
CA GLU A 21 3.11 7.48 -17.09
C GLU A 21 4.63 7.30 -17.22
N ASP A 22 5.14 7.30 -18.46
CA ASP A 22 6.56 7.13 -18.77
C ASP A 22 7.22 5.87 -18.17
N GLY A 23 6.44 4.81 -17.96
CA GLY A 23 6.91 3.56 -17.35
C GLY A 23 7.00 3.61 -15.82
N GLU A 24 6.57 4.70 -15.20
CA GLU A 24 6.46 4.86 -13.77
C GLU A 24 5.02 4.68 -13.31
N TRP A 25 4.84 3.95 -12.22
CA TRP A 25 3.56 3.84 -11.55
C TRP A 25 3.41 5.03 -10.61
N ARG A 26 2.30 5.75 -10.73
CA ARG A 26 1.96 6.89 -9.91
C ARG A 26 0.74 6.59 -9.08
N CYS A 27 0.75 7.03 -7.83
CA CYS A 27 -0.36 6.90 -6.89
C CYS A 27 -0.63 8.25 -6.24
N ASP A 28 -1.89 8.67 -6.17
CA ASP A 28 -2.31 9.77 -5.31
C ASP A 28 -2.86 9.23 -3.98
N PRO A 29 -2.02 9.13 -2.92
CA PRO A 29 -2.44 8.51 -1.67
C PRO A 29 -3.50 9.33 -0.92
N GLU A 30 -3.68 10.60 -1.29
CA GLU A 30 -4.69 11.47 -0.71
C GLU A 30 -6.11 11.00 -1.00
N ILE A 31 -6.31 10.34 -2.15
CA ILE A 31 -7.57 9.69 -2.51
C ILE A 31 -7.97 8.62 -1.49
N TYR A 32 -6.98 8.01 -0.81
CA TYR A 32 -7.14 6.89 0.10
C TYR A 32 -6.86 7.26 1.56
N ARG A 33 -6.84 8.55 1.88
CA ARG A 33 -6.34 9.05 3.18
C ARG A 33 -6.98 8.33 4.37
N SER A 34 -8.30 8.23 4.45
CA SER A 34 -8.96 7.62 5.62
C SER A 34 -8.67 6.12 5.75
N PHE A 35 -8.52 5.43 4.62
CA PHE A 35 -8.14 4.02 4.59
C PHE A 35 -6.70 3.84 5.09
N LEU A 36 -5.77 4.63 4.55
CA LEU A 36 -4.35 4.57 4.91
C LEU A 36 -4.13 4.97 6.37
N GLU A 37 -4.84 5.98 6.88
CA GLU A 37 -4.82 6.35 8.31
C GLU A 37 -5.27 5.21 9.21
N ARG A 38 -6.35 4.53 8.83
CA ARG A 38 -6.89 3.40 9.60
C ARG A 38 -5.93 2.22 9.64
N VAL A 39 -5.24 1.93 8.53
CA VAL A 39 -4.25 0.84 8.46
C VAL A 39 -2.94 1.23 9.15
N ALA A 40 -2.50 2.48 9.02
CA ALA A 40 -1.31 3.02 9.69
C ALA A 40 -1.52 3.25 11.20
N GLY A 41 -2.76 3.32 11.69
CA GLY A 41 -3.06 3.61 13.09
C GLY A 41 -2.78 5.07 13.47
N GLY A 42 -2.81 5.99 12.50
CA GLY A 42 -2.48 7.40 12.64
C GLY A 42 -2.26 8.05 11.27
N THR A 43 -1.93 9.34 11.22
CA THR A 43 -1.65 10.05 9.96
C THR A 43 -0.39 9.47 9.31
N PRO A 44 -0.50 8.82 8.14
CA PRO A 44 0.67 8.30 7.45
C PRO A 44 1.49 9.48 6.92
N PRO A 45 2.81 9.49 7.14
CA PRO A 45 3.67 10.43 6.42
C PRO A 45 3.70 9.97 4.95
N PHE A 46 3.03 10.68 4.06
CA PHE A 46 3.06 10.38 2.62
C PHE A 46 4.41 10.72 1.95
N GLY A 47 5.52 10.68 2.69
CA GLY A 47 6.86 10.76 2.15
C GLY A 47 7.35 9.36 1.80
N CYS A 48 7.72 9.12 0.53
CA CYS A 48 8.36 7.87 0.13
C CYS A 48 9.63 7.64 0.96
N GLY A 49 9.58 6.67 1.85
CA GLY A 49 10.62 6.23 2.77
C GLY A 49 10.15 4.94 3.46
N GLY A 50 10.79 4.54 4.55
CA GLY A 50 10.45 3.31 5.29
C GLY A 50 9.01 3.25 5.84
N ASP A 51 8.28 4.36 5.84
CA ASP A 51 6.85 4.36 6.16
C ASP A 51 5.99 3.68 5.08
N CYS A 52 6.41 3.72 3.80
CA CYS A 52 5.78 2.96 2.73
C CYS A 52 5.84 1.45 3.00
N TYR A 53 6.95 0.96 3.54
CA TYR A 53 7.10 -0.45 3.93
C TYR A 53 6.12 -0.84 5.04
N VAL A 54 6.03 -0.03 6.09
CA VAL A 54 5.16 -0.34 7.25
C VAL A 54 3.69 -0.35 6.82
N VAL A 55 3.26 0.65 6.06
CA VAL A 55 1.88 0.74 5.57
C VAL A 55 1.61 -0.39 4.58
N GLY A 56 2.50 -0.65 3.63
CA GLY A 56 2.38 -1.74 2.65
C GLY A 56 2.22 -3.11 3.32
N THR A 57 3.12 -3.45 4.24
CA THR A 57 3.07 -4.71 5.02
C THR A 57 1.75 -4.85 5.80
N ARG A 58 1.23 -3.75 6.36
CA ARG A 58 -0.03 -3.79 7.11
C ARG A 58 -1.24 -3.98 6.19
N ILE A 59 -1.22 -3.42 4.98
CA ILE A 59 -2.25 -3.67 3.96
C ILE A 59 -2.17 -5.13 3.49
N GLU A 60 -0.98 -5.67 3.22
CA GLU A 60 -0.82 -7.10 2.88
C GLU A 60 -1.40 -8.00 4.00
N GLY A 61 -1.06 -7.73 5.26
CA GLY A 61 -1.63 -8.46 6.39
C GLY A 61 -3.14 -8.26 6.57
N LEU A 62 -3.70 -7.10 6.20
CA LEU A 62 -5.14 -6.85 6.17
C LEU A 62 -5.82 -7.76 5.14
N ILE A 63 -5.27 -7.81 3.93
CA ILE A 63 -5.76 -8.67 2.84
C ILE A 63 -5.74 -10.13 3.27
N GLU A 64 -4.61 -10.62 3.80
CA GLU A 64 -4.47 -12.00 4.25
C GLU A 64 -5.49 -12.36 5.35
N ARG A 65 -5.70 -11.48 6.34
CA ARG A 65 -6.68 -11.70 7.41
C ARG A 65 -8.11 -11.80 6.87
N HIS A 66 -8.52 -10.89 5.99
CA HIS A 66 -9.87 -10.96 5.41
C HIS A 66 -10.04 -12.19 4.51
N LYS A 67 -9.00 -12.58 3.74
CA LYS A 67 -9.02 -13.82 2.94
C LYS A 67 -9.15 -15.05 3.83
N ALA A 68 -8.37 -15.14 4.92
CA ALA A 68 -8.42 -16.26 5.86
C ALA A 68 -9.78 -16.39 6.57
N ASN A 69 -10.44 -15.26 6.84
CA ASN A 69 -11.75 -15.23 7.50
C ASN A 69 -12.95 -15.37 6.52
N GLY A 70 -12.70 -15.47 5.21
CA GLY A 70 -13.78 -15.49 4.20
C GLY A 70 -14.49 -14.14 4.03
N GLU A 71 -13.89 -13.05 4.48
CA GLU A 71 -14.43 -11.68 4.41
C GLU A 71 -13.92 -10.89 3.19
N TRP A 72 -13.06 -11.49 2.35
CA TRP A 72 -12.54 -10.86 1.14
C TRP A 72 -13.59 -10.88 0.00
N THR A 73 -14.71 -10.19 0.22
CA THR A 73 -15.87 -10.12 -0.69
C THR A 73 -15.98 -8.75 -1.35
N ASP A 74 -16.82 -8.63 -2.38
CA ASP A 74 -17.06 -7.35 -3.08
C ASP A 74 -17.73 -6.28 -2.19
N GLU A 75 -18.24 -6.65 -1.02
CA GLU A 75 -18.82 -5.76 -0.02
C GLU A 75 -17.78 -5.23 0.98
N LEU A 76 -16.54 -5.75 0.97
CA LEU A 76 -15.49 -5.29 1.87
C LEU A 76 -15.20 -3.78 1.75
N PRO A 77 -15.13 -3.18 0.54
CA PRO A 77 -14.92 -1.74 0.36
C PRO A 77 -15.96 -0.87 1.07
N ASP A 78 -17.20 -1.35 1.28
CA ASP A 78 -18.25 -0.59 1.98
C ASP A 78 -17.87 -0.20 3.43
N ARG A 79 -16.84 -0.86 4.00
CA ARG A 79 -16.29 -0.56 5.33
C ARG A 79 -15.30 0.61 5.32
N TYR A 80 -14.90 1.09 4.15
CA TYR A 80 -13.84 2.07 3.91
C TYR A 80 -14.34 3.16 2.94
N PRO A 81 -14.64 4.38 3.44
CA PRO A 81 -15.30 5.43 2.64
C PRO A 81 -14.54 5.84 1.37
N ASP A 82 -13.22 5.67 1.39
CA ASP A 82 -12.31 6.17 0.37
C ASP A 82 -11.84 5.07 -0.60
N VAL A 83 -12.44 3.88 -0.52
CA VAL A 83 -12.10 2.71 -1.33
C VAL A 83 -13.35 2.22 -2.06
N GLU A 84 -13.27 2.10 -3.38
CA GLU A 84 -14.39 1.68 -4.23
C GLU A 84 -14.34 0.20 -4.61
N SER A 85 -13.18 -0.45 -4.48
CA SER A 85 -13.02 -1.86 -4.89
C SER A 85 -11.92 -2.59 -4.11
N ARG A 86 -11.95 -3.92 -4.16
CA ARG A 86 -10.85 -4.77 -3.66
C ARG A 86 -9.56 -4.55 -4.45
N ASP A 87 -9.68 -4.26 -5.74
CA ASP A 87 -8.56 -4.00 -6.64
C ASP A 87 -7.79 -2.74 -6.22
N GLU A 88 -8.46 -1.71 -5.68
CA GLU A 88 -7.80 -0.54 -5.11
C GLU A 88 -6.91 -0.90 -3.90
N ILE A 89 -7.39 -1.78 -3.02
CA ILE A 89 -6.64 -2.24 -1.85
C ILE A 89 -5.43 -3.08 -2.29
N GLU A 90 -5.63 -3.99 -3.25
CA GLU A 90 -4.54 -4.80 -3.80
C GLU A 90 -3.52 -3.90 -4.52
N ALA A 91 -3.94 -2.95 -5.35
CA ALA A 91 -3.05 -2.00 -6.00
C ALA A 91 -2.23 -1.19 -5.00
N LEU A 92 -2.82 -0.69 -3.91
CA LEU A 92 -2.10 0.01 -2.84
C LEU A 92 -1.01 -0.87 -2.21
N ALA A 93 -1.31 -2.12 -1.88
CA ALA A 93 -0.33 -3.05 -1.33
C ALA A 93 0.86 -3.24 -2.28
N VAL A 94 0.56 -3.43 -3.57
CA VAL A 94 1.58 -3.67 -4.59
C VAL A 94 2.41 -2.42 -4.85
N PHE A 95 1.78 -1.25 -4.88
CA PHE A 95 2.44 0.03 -5.09
C PHE A 95 3.43 0.30 -3.97
N LEU A 96 3.00 0.20 -2.72
CA LEU A 96 3.85 0.48 -1.57
C LEU A 96 5.02 -0.50 -1.45
N ARG A 97 4.84 -1.76 -1.88
CA ARG A 97 5.91 -2.75 -1.99
C ARG A 97 6.90 -2.46 -3.13
N ALA A 98 6.42 -1.93 -4.25
CA ALA A 98 7.31 -1.45 -5.32
C ALA A 98 8.14 -0.27 -4.82
N CYS A 99 7.50 0.68 -4.11
CA CYS A 99 8.19 1.81 -3.49
C CYS A 99 9.24 1.37 -2.46
N GLU A 100 8.96 0.34 -1.65
CA GLU A 100 9.97 -0.27 -0.77
C GLU A 100 11.18 -0.77 -1.58
N SER A 101 10.94 -1.47 -2.68
CA SER A 101 12.01 -2.04 -3.50
C SER A 101 12.89 -0.96 -4.14
N ASP A 102 12.29 0.17 -4.53
CA ASP A 102 13.00 1.30 -5.15
C ASP A 102 13.77 2.18 -4.16
N HIS A 103 13.22 2.37 -2.96
CA HIS A 103 13.74 3.34 -1.99
C HIS A 103 14.48 2.70 -0.81
N GLY A 104 14.34 1.39 -0.61
CA GLY A 104 14.84 0.69 0.57
C GLY A 104 14.09 1.07 1.86
N PRO A 105 14.33 0.37 2.98
CA PRO A 105 13.81 0.79 4.28
C PRO A 105 14.42 2.14 4.68
N SER A 106 13.65 3.03 5.32
CA SER A 106 14.25 4.22 5.96
C SER A 106 15.24 3.79 7.04
N GLU A 107 16.18 4.67 7.39
CA GLU A 107 17.07 4.45 8.53
C GLU A 107 16.29 4.11 9.81
N GLU A 108 15.13 4.73 10.03
CA GLU A 108 14.24 4.41 11.15
C GLU A 108 13.70 2.98 11.04
N THR A 109 13.13 2.58 9.91
CA THR A 109 12.64 1.21 9.70
C THR A 109 13.76 0.16 9.76
N ALA A 110 14.96 0.49 9.28
CA ALA A 110 16.13 -0.37 9.39
C ALA A 110 16.57 -0.55 10.86
N LEU A 111 16.42 0.47 11.71
CA LEU A 111 16.67 0.38 13.15
C LEU A 111 15.65 -0.53 13.86
N TRP A 112 14.37 -0.49 13.48
CA TRP A 112 13.34 -1.41 14.01
C TRP A 112 13.51 -2.84 13.48
N ALA A 113 13.98 -3.02 12.23
CA ALA A 113 14.27 -4.34 11.66
C ALA A 113 15.57 -4.95 12.24
N GLY A 114 16.58 -4.13 12.52
CA GLY A 114 17.87 -4.54 13.08
C GLY A 114 17.85 -4.82 14.59
N THR A 115 16.79 -4.45 15.30
CA THR A 115 16.60 -4.76 16.73
C THR A 115 15.96 -6.13 16.99
N GLN A 116 15.62 -6.88 15.94
CA GLN A 116 15.35 -8.32 16.02
C GLN A 116 16.56 -9.13 15.54
N GLN A 117 17.58 -9.22 16.38
CA GLN A 117 18.50 -10.37 16.36
C GLN A 117 18.49 -11.03 17.74
N PRO A 118 18.56 -12.39 17.79
CA PRO A 118 18.28 -13.19 18.98
C PRO A 118 19.22 -12.95 20.17
#